data_AF-A0A930YAH6-F1
#
_entry.id   AF-A0A930YAH6-F1
#
_cell.length_a   1.000
_cell.length_b   1.000
_cell.length_c   1.000
_cell.angle_alpha   90.00
_cell.angle_beta   90.00
_cell.angle_gamma   90.00
#
_symmetry.space_group_name_H-M   'P 1'
#
loop_
_entity.id
_entity.type
_entity.pdbx_description
1 polymer ?
#
loop_
_entity_poly.entity_id
_entity_poly.type
_entity_poly.pdbx_seq_one_letter_code
_entity_poly.pdbx_strand_id
1 'polypeptide(L)'
;MNYRGGADSDTVTLGETSESRFWMGDGTNTLSLGSSSSVGYSGGTGTDTITINGNVNNSTFNIGSGENSIKIGGNAEQTWIGVSNNAQGFAQSGNDTVTINGSLVGKGIETEVINLGAGQDSVTISGKLQDSLIQMGDGNDSVTIRGIIDGSNSIDAGKGDDVITVTNQITSRNTQLIGGEGNDTFTVQYFRGDNNNAVSGGTGTDTLNITGNNNQFILGYSRGWTNLWSIEEIVFKGTSGNNTIRIDTKSLTEDNNKSLYIKTNLQVQIL
;
A
#
# COMPACT_ATOMS: atom_id res chain seq x y z
N MET A 1 4.37 -10.89 28.19
CA MET A 1 3.17 -10.58 29.01
C MET A 1 1.94 -11.01 28.22
N ASN A 2 0.91 -11.52 28.89
CA ASN A 2 -0.38 -11.81 28.26
C ASN A 2 -1.46 -10.95 28.91
N TYR A 3 -2.19 -10.18 28.11
CA TYR A 3 -3.30 -9.34 28.54
C TYR A 3 -4.59 -9.79 27.85
N ARG A 4 -5.67 -9.84 28.61
CA ARG A 4 -7.03 -10.13 28.12
C ARG A 4 -7.96 -9.05 28.65
N GLY A 5 -8.48 -8.25 27.74
CA GLY A 5 -9.54 -7.28 27.97
C GLY A 5 -10.92 -7.93 27.92
N GLY A 6 -11.94 -7.08 27.81
CA GLY A 6 -13.34 -7.46 27.90
C GLY A 6 -14.22 -6.75 26.88
N ALA A 7 -15.40 -6.32 27.30
CA ALA A 7 -16.30 -5.52 26.46
C ALA A 7 -16.14 -4.00 26.67
N ASP A 8 -15.36 -3.63 27.68
CA ASP A 8 -15.08 -2.24 28.06
C ASP A 8 -13.86 -1.72 27.31
N SER A 9 -13.67 -0.40 27.31
CA SER A 9 -12.46 0.23 26.75
C SER A 9 -11.24 -0.03 27.63
N ASP A 10 -10.24 -0.68 27.07
CA ASP A 10 -9.01 -1.05 27.78
C ASP A 10 -7.80 -0.20 27.34
N THR A 11 -6.89 0.08 28.27
CA THR A 11 -5.64 0.81 27.98
C THR A 11 -4.44 0.08 28.57
N VAL A 12 -3.46 -0.23 27.72
CA VAL A 12 -2.22 -0.91 28.10
C VAL A 12 -1.02 -0.11 27.63
N THR A 13 -0.12 0.23 28.55
CA THR A 13 1.14 0.94 28.24
C THR A 13 2.33 0.17 28.81
N LEU A 14 3.30 -0.14 27.97
CA LEU A 14 4.54 -0.84 28.32
C LEU A 14 5.74 -0.19 27.65
N GLY A 15 6.93 -0.44 28.19
CA GLY A 15 8.20 -0.08 27.55
C GLY A 15 8.56 -1.05 26.42
N GLU A 16 9.85 -1.39 26.32
CA GLU A 16 10.27 -2.45 25.40
C GLU A 16 9.53 -3.76 25.71
N THR A 17 8.99 -4.40 24.68
CA THR A 17 8.07 -5.52 24.83
C THR A 17 8.39 -6.64 23.87
N SER A 18 8.69 -7.83 24.39
CA SER A 18 8.88 -9.04 23.58
C SER A 18 7.88 -10.13 23.97
N GLU A 19 7.62 -11.06 23.05
CA GLU A 19 6.89 -12.31 23.30
C GLU A 19 5.60 -12.12 24.12
N SER A 20 4.80 -11.16 23.66
CA SER A 20 3.60 -10.74 24.38
C SER A 20 2.35 -10.93 23.52
N ARG A 21 1.22 -11.14 24.20
CA ARG A 21 -0.09 -11.32 23.57
C ARG A 21 -1.11 -10.41 24.21
N PHE A 22 -1.86 -9.70 23.39
CA PHE A 22 -2.92 -8.79 23.79
C PHE A 22 -4.20 -9.20 23.06
N TRP A 23 -5.23 -9.56 23.82
CA TRP A 23 -6.58 -9.77 23.32
C TRP A 23 -7.45 -8.69 23.95
N MET A 24 -7.74 -7.61 23.23
CA MET A 24 -8.38 -6.44 23.81
C MET A 24 -9.91 -6.62 23.94
N GLY A 25 -10.55 -7.26 22.96
CA GLY A 25 -11.98 -7.58 23.04
C GLY A 25 -12.84 -6.53 22.33
N ASP A 26 -14.00 -6.20 22.89
CA ASP A 26 -14.81 -5.12 22.31
C ASP A 26 -14.37 -3.76 22.88
N GLY A 27 -15.02 -2.68 22.46
CA GLY A 27 -14.80 -1.34 23.00
C GLY A 27 -13.68 -0.58 22.31
N THR A 28 -13.39 0.63 22.80
CA THR A 28 -12.33 1.49 22.24
C THR A 28 -11.03 1.23 22.99
N ASN A 29 -10.10 0.47 22.40
CA ASN A 29 -8.91 0.05 23.12
C ASN A 29 -7.67 0.85 22.73
N THR A 30 -6.72 0.97 23.66
CA THR A 30 -5.42 1.61 23.42
C THR A 30 -4.27 0.72 23.85
N LEU A 31 -3.31 0.48 22.96
CA LEU A 31 -2.06 -0.20 23.24
C LEU A 31 -0.88 0.71 22.90
N SER A 32 -0.02 1.04 23.88
CA SER A 32 1.21 1.80 23.67
C SER A 32 2.43 1.00 24.13
N LEU A 33 3.34 0.70 23.21
CA LEU A 33 4.58 -0.03 23.48
C LEU A 33 5.82 0.83 23.16
N GLY A 34 6.97 0.47 23.74
CA GLY A 34 8.29 0.90 23.27
C GLY A 34 8.67 0.21 21.96
N SER A 35 9.95 -0.14 21.78
CA SER A 35 10.34 -1.10 20.74
C SER A 35 9.74 -2.48 21.05
N SER A 36 9.32 -3.23 20.04
CA SER A 36 8.61 -4.48 20.27
C SER A 36 8.98 -5.61 19.32
N SER A 37 8.92 -6.85 19.82
CA SER A 37 9.25 -8.05 19.04
C SER A 37 8.32 -9.21 19.37
N SER A 38 7.94 -10.01 18.37
CA SER A 38 7.08 -11.19 18.58
C SER A 38 5.78 -10.88 19.35
N VAL A 39 5.21 -9.69 19.12
CA VAL A 39 3.93 -9.28 19.70
C VAL A 39 2.78 -9.86 18.88
N GLY A 40 1.77 -10.38 19.56
CA GLY A 40 0.48 -10.70 18.94
C GLY A 40 -0.58 -9.80 19.55
N TYR A 41 -1.28 -9.05 18.73
CA TYR A 41 -2.40 -8.20 19.12
C TYR A 41 -3.67 -8.67 18.40
N SER A 42 -4.78 -8.64 19.12
CA SER A 42 -6.12 -8.89 18.64
C SER A 42 -7.01 -7.80 19.22
N GLY A 43 -7.46 -6.88 18.37
CA GLY A 43 -8.34 -5.76 18.71
C GLY A 43 -9.70 -6.30 19.12
N GLY A 44 -10.47 -6.80 18.14
CA GLY A 44 -11.79 -7.36 18.34
C GLY A 44 -12.83 -6.48 17.65
N THR A 45 -13.72 -5.82 18.40
CA THR A 45 -14.66 -4.84 17.83
C THR A 45 -14.48 -3.48 18.47
N GLY A 46 -14.75 -2.41 17.71
CA GLY A 46 -14.65 -1.04 18.20
C GLY A 46 -13.43 -0.31 17.63
N THR A 47 -13.23 0.93 18.06
CA THR A 47 -12.14 1.78 17.56
C THR A 47 -10.89 1.56 18.38
N ASP A 48 -9.88 0.89 17.82
CA ASP A 48 -8.64 0.62 18.53
C ASP A 48 -7.48 1.52 18.09
N THR A 49 -6.62 1.88 19.04
CA THR A 49 -5.42 2.69 18.80
C THR A 49 -4.17 1.97 19.29
N ILE A 50 -3.25 1.67 18.37
CA ILE A 50 -1.99 0.98 18.65
C ILE A 50 -0.83 1.93 18.34
N THR A 51 0.04 2.17 19.31
CA THR A 51 1.26 2.97 19.16
C THR A 51 2.48 2.15 19.55
N ILE A 52 3.41 1.99 18.62
CA ILE A 52 4.75 1.45 18.88
C ILE A 52 5.72 2.61 18.76
N ASN A 53 6.34 3.05 19.86
CA ASN A 53 7.21 4.22 19.85
C ASN A 53 8.55 3.96 19.15
N GLY A 54 8.97 2.70 19.02
CA GLY A 54 10.23 2.28 18.40
C GLY A 54 10.02 1.38 17.18
N ASN A 55 10.98 0.48 16.97
CA ASN A 55 10.90 -0.55 15.93
C ASN A 55 9.95 -1.66 16.37
N VAL A 56 9.33 -2.32 15.39
CA VAL A 56 8.59 -3.58 15.58
C VAL A 56 9.13 -4.67 14.69
N ASN A 57 9.30 -5.87 15.22
CA ASN A 57 9.76 -7.02 14.44
C ASN A 57 8.96 -8.29 14.71
N ASN A 58 8.75 -9.10 13.67
CA ASN A 58 8.12 -10.43 13.74
C ASN A 58 6.81 -10.44 14.54
N SER A 59 6.00 -9.39 14.40
CA SER A 59 4.77 -9.20 15.18
C SER A 59 3.53 -9.32 14.29
N THR A 60 2.37 -9.47 14.92
CA THR A 60 1.08 -9.65 14.25
C THR A 60 0.07 -8.76 14.95
N PHE A 61 -0.49 -7.79 14.24
CA PHE A 61 -1.55 -6.92 14.73
C PHE A 61 -2.85 -7.23 13.99
N ASN A 62 -3.67 -8.09 14.60
CA ASN A 62 -5.03 -8.31 14.13
C ASN A 62 -5.89 -7.18 14.69
N ILE A 63 -6.20 -6.18 13.85
CA ILE A 63 -6.86 -4.95 14.32
C ILE A 63 -8.38 -5.12 14.49
N GLY A 64 -8.99 -6.16 13.91
CA GLY A 64 -10.40 -6.47 14.10
C GLY A 64 -11.33 -5.55 13.29
N SER A 65 -12.55 -5.33 13.79
CA SER A 65 -13.55 -4.47 13.14
C SER A 65 -13.71 -3.15 13.88
N GLY A 66 -14.14 -2.11 13.19
CA GLY A 66 -14.22 -0.73 13.68
C GLY A 66 -13.17 0.15 13.00
N GLU A 67 -13.15 1.44 13.32
CA GLU A 67 -12.14 2.36 12.78
C GLU A 67 -10.88 2.27 13.63
N ASN A 68 -9.81 1.66 13.13
CA ASN A 68 -8.60 1.41 13.90
C ASN A 68 -7.42 2.26 13.42
N SER A 69 -6.48 2.50 14.33
CA SER A 69 -5.24 3.19 13.99
C SER A 69 -4.03 2.48 14.56
N ILE A 70 -3.01 2.32 13.73
CA ILE A 70 -1.70 1.84 14.14
C ILE A 70 -0.61 2.81 13.70
N LYS A 71 0.24 3.16 14.65
CA LYS A 71 1.40 4.02 14.44
C LYS A 71 2.66 3.33 14.92
N ILE A 72 3.61 3.14 14.01
CA ILE A 72 4.94 2.62 14.30
C ILE A 72 5.95 3.75 14.10
N GLY A 73 6.62 4.13 15.18
CA GLY A 73 7.59 5.23 15.22
C GLY A 73 8.90 4.92 14.51
N GLY A 74 9.29 3.64 14.44
CA GLY A 74 10.49 3.16 13.77
C GLY A 74 10.19 2.27 12.55
N ASN A 75 11.07 1.29 12.33
CA ASN A 75 10.92 0.29 11.27
C ASN A 75 9.94 -0.80 11.68
N ALA A 76 9.25 -1.37 10.69
CA ALA A 76 8.44 -2.57 10.80
C ALA A 76 9.08 -3.68 9.96
N GLU A 77 9.62 -4.70 10.61
CA GLU A 77 10.27 -5.83 9.93
C GLU A 77 9.47 -7.09 10.16
N GLN A 78 9.13 -7.80 9.10
CA GLN A 78 8.42 -9.08 9.16
C GLN A 78 7.15 -9.01 10.03
N THR A 79 6.50 -7.85 10.01
CA THR A 79 5.38 -7.53 10.89
C THR A 79 4.12 -7.45 10.05
N TRP A 80 3.13 -8.23 10.47
CA TRP A 80 1.84 -8.29 9.83
C TRP A 80 0.85 -7.38 10.55
N ILE A 81 0.04 -6.64 9.79
CA ILE A 81 -0.99 -5.70 10.25
C ILE A 81 -2.24 -5.97 9.42
N GLY A 82 -3.39 -6.21 10.04
CA GLY A 82 -4.64 -6.40 9.28
C GLY A 82 -5.59 -7.44 9.84
N VAL A 83 -6.27 -8.19 8.96
CA VAL A 83 -7.04 -9.41 9.29
C VAL A 83 -6.48 -10.65 8.62
N SER A 84 -6.26 -11.71 9.39
CA SER A 84 -5.81 -12.97 8.82
C SER A 84 -6.93 -13.56 7.97
N ASN A 85 -6.61 -13.99 6.75
CA ASN A 85 -7.49 -14.73 5.82
C ASN A 85 -8.06 -16.07 6.37
N ASN A 86 -7.91 -16.35 7.67
CA ASN A 86 -8.50 -17.52 8.28
C ASN A 86 -10.02 -17.31 8.48
N ALA A 87 -10.77 -18.39 8.35
CA ALA A 87 -12.22 -18.42 8.42
C ALA A 87 -12.82 -18.08 9.81
N GLN A 88 -12.07 -17.42 10.69
CA GLN A 88 -12.48 -17.03 12.05
C GLN A 88 -13.10 -15.62 12.11
N GLY A 89 -13.45 -15.02 10.97
CA GLY A 89 -14.66 -14.22 10.87
C GLY A 89 -14.66 -12.88 11.60
N PHE A 90 -13.59 -12.09 11.48
CA PHE A 90 -13.74 -10.64 11.55
C PHE A 90 -13.67 -10.13 10.12
N ALA A 91 -14.82 -9.81 9.52
CA ALA A 91 -14.78 -8.95 8.35
C ALA A 91 -14.26 -7.60 8.85
N GLN A 92 -13.04 -7.22 8.46
CA GLN A 92 -12.54 -5.88 8.69
C GLN A 92 -13.54 -4.91 8.05
N SER A 93 -14.08 -4.02 8.87
CA SER A 93 -15.03 -3.00 8.46
C SER A 93 -14.69 -1.75 9.24
N GLY A 94 -14.55 -0.61 8.57
CA GLY A 94 -14.22 0.66 9.21
C GLY A 94 -13.02 1.28 8.54
N ASN A 95 -12.89 2.60 8.68
CA ASN A 95 -11.80 3.33 8.05
C ASN A 95 -10.54 3.18 8.92
N ASP A 96 -9.60 2.35 8.47
CA ASP A 96 -8.38 2.03 9.18
C ASP A 96 -7.20 2.92 8.74
N THR A 97 -6.27 3.18 9.66
CA THR A 97 -5.07 3.99 9.39
C THR A 97 -3.80 3.31 9.88
N VAL A 98 -2.86 3.07 8.98
CA VAL A 98 -1.52 2.55 9.26
C VAL A 98 -0.47 3.62 8.94
N THR A 99 0.29 4.02 9.95
CA THR A 99 1.45 4.91 9.77
C THR A 99 2.72 4.24 10.25
N ILE A 100 3.69 4.08 9.34
CA ILE A 100 5.04 3.61 9.64
C ILE A 100 6.01 4.76 9.34
N ASN A 101 6.62 5.31 10.39
CA ASN A 101 7.58 6.42 10.26
C ASN A 101 8.96 5.95 9.75
N GLY A 102 9.27 4.66 9.91
CA GLY A 102 10.46 4.03 9.34
C GLY A 102 10.17 3.22 8.08
N SER A 103 10.99 2.19 7.86
CA SER A 103 10.86 1.28 6.71
C SER A 103 9.93 0.11 7.02
N LEU A 104 9.23 -0.39 5.99
CA LEU A 104 8.50 -1.67 6.03
C LEU A 104 9.27 -2.70 5.21
N VAL A 105 9.67 -3.80 5.85
CA VAL A 105 10.35 -4.93 5.21
C VAL A 105 9.57 -6.21 5.49
N GLY A 106 8.94 -6.77 4.46
CA GLY A 106 8.15 -7.99 4.56
C GLY A 106 8.97 -9.27 4.44
N LYS A 107 8.29 -10.40 4.23
CA LYS A 107 8.91 -11.72 3.95
C LYS A 107 8.81 -12.13 2.47
N GLY A 108 8.31 -11.24 1.62
CA GLY A 108 7.95 -11.50 0.23
C GLY A 108 6.47 -11.22 -0.03
N ILE A 109 6.11 -11.18 -1.32
CA ILE A 109 4.74 -10.87 -1.79
C ILE A 109 3.75 -12.04 -1.63
N GLU A 110 4.23 -13.24 -1.30
CA GLU A 110 3.38 -14.41 -1.01
C GLU A 110 2.91 -14.45 0.44
N THR A 111 3.38 -13.49 1.26
CA THR A 111 2.94 -13.30 2.63
C THR A 111 2.34 -11.91 2.73
N GLU A 112 1.06 -11.83 3.10
CA GLU A 112 0.45 -10.54 3.41
C GLU A 112 1.28 -9.84 4.49
N VAL A 113 1.40 -8.52 4.40
CA VAL A 113 2.09 -7.71 5.41
C VAL A 113 1.15 -6.64 5.95
N ILE A 114 0.38 -6.02 5.05
CA ILE A 114 -0.74 -5.14 5.40
C ILE A 114 -1.98 -5.61 4.65
N ASN A 115 -3.10 -5.81 5.35
CA ASN A 115 -4.41 -6.11 4.76
C ASN A 115 -5.51 -5.40 5.56
N LEU A 116 -6.16 -4.37 5.03
CA LEU A 116 -7.09 -3.52 5.81
C LEU A 116 -8.58 -3.83 5.59
N GLY A 117 -8.95 -4.55 4.53
CA GLY A 117 -10.30 -5.09 4.37
C GLY A 117 -11.29 -4.03 3.86
N ALA A 118 -12.47 -3.90 4.46
CA ALA A 118 -13.45 -2.93 3.99
C ALA A 118 -13.39 -1.64 4.80
N GLY A 119 -13.45 -0.49 4.15
CA GLY A 119 -13.23 0.81 4.76
C GLY A 119 -12.61 1.77 3.75
N GLN A 120 -12.67 3.07 4.03
CA GLN A 120 -11.76 4.02 3.37
C GLN A 120 -10.48 4.07 4.19
N ASP A 121 -9.50 3.28 3.77
CA ASP A 121 -8.31 2.99 4.53
C ASP A 121 -7.13 3.85 4.09
N SER A 122 -6.15 4.00 4.99
CA SER A 122 -4.94 4.75 4.68
C SER A 122 -3.67 4.09 5.20
N VAL A 123 -2.67 3.98 4.31
CA VAL A 123 -1.33 3.50 4.64
C VAL A 123 -0.31 4.58 4.30
N THR A 124 0.50 4.98 5.26
CA THR A 124 1.67 5.84 5.04
C THR A 124 2.93 5.17 5.52
N ILE A 125 3.92 5.01 4.62
CA ILE A 125 5.25 4.48 4.92
C ILE A 125 6.27 5.56 4.58
N SER A 126 6.94 6.10 5.61
CA SER A 126 7.87 7.21 5.43
C SER A 126 9.26 6.76 4.99
N GLY A 127 9.67 5.53 5.35
CA GLY A 127 10.92 4.91 4.95
C GLY A 127 10.80 4.00 3.73
N LYS A 128 11.76 3.08 3.60
CA LYS A 128 11.84 2.12 2.48
C LYS A 128 10.66 1.14 2.53
N LEU A 129 10.10 0.78 1.38
CA LEU A 129 9.25 -0.40 1.23
C LEU A 129 10.05 -1.51 0.57
N GLN A 130 10.03 -2.71 1.13
CA GLN A 130 10.73 -3.86 0.58
C GLN A 130 10.01 -5.18 0.83
N ASP A 131 9.97 -6.05 -0.18
CA ASP A 131 9.54 -7.45 -0.07
C ASP A 131 8.17 -7.60 0.60
N SER A 132 7.20 -6.74 0.22
CA SER A 132 5.93 -6.57 0.94
C SER A 132 4.70 -6.64 0.03
N LEU A 133 3.62 -7.21 0.57
CA LEU A 133 2.27 -7.15 0.02
C LEU A 133 1.39 -6.24 0.88
N ILE A 134 0.80 -5.22 0.26
CA ILE A 134 -0.18 -4.30 0.84
C ILE A 134 -1.49 -4.50 0.08
N GLN A 135 -2.56 -4.83 0.79
CA GLN A 135 -3.92 -4.96 0.29
C GLN A 135 -4.81 -4.01 1.06
N MET A 136 -5.47 -3.07 0.38
CA MET A 136 -6.32 -2.10 1.06
C MET A 136 -7.73 -2.68 1.20
N GLY A 137 -8.42 -2.96 0.09
CA GLY A 137 -9.59 -3.84 0.05
C GLY A 137 -10.80 -3.14 -0.56
N ASP A 138 -11.91 -3.00 0.18
CA ASP A 138 -13.12 -2.36 -0.34
C ASP A 138 -13.31 -0.96 0.26
N GLY A 139 -13.26 0.09 -0.56
CA GLY A 139 -13.51 1.48 -0.22
C GLY A 139 -12.51 2.39 -0.92
N ASN A 140 -12.69 3.72 -0.82
CA ASN A 140 -11.76 4.65 -1.47
C ASN A 140 -10.50 4.80 -0.60
N ASP A 141 -9.45 4.10 -1.01
CA ASP A 141 -8.25 3.87 -0.21
C ASP A 141 -7.09 4.79 -0.62
N SER A 142 -6.15 4.95 0.30
CA SER A 142 -4.95 5.76 0.06
C SER A 142 -3.66 5.09 0.53
N VAL A 143 -2.70 4.95 -0.36
CA VAL A 143 -1.35 4.45 -0.05
C VAL A 143 -0.32 5.51 -0.40
N THR A 144 0.49 5.92 0.59
CA THR A 144 1.61 6.85 0.40
C THR A 144 2.92 6.23 0.84
N ILE A 145 3.85 6.06 -0.11
CA ILE A 145 5.22 5.61 0.14
C ILE A 145 6.18 6.76 -0.12
N ARG A 146 6.89 7.22 0.92
CA ARG A 146 7.82 8.35 0.82
C ARG A 146 9.27 7.94 0.60
N GLY A 147 9.64 6.73 1.01
CA GLY A 147 10.97 6.18 0.75
C GLY A 147 11.05 5.42 -0.57
N ILE A 148 12.22 4.84 -0.81
CA ILE A 148 12.48 4.01 -2.00
C ILE A 148 11.69 2.70 -1.92
N ILE A 149 11.16 2.25 -3.05
CA ILE A 149 10.59 0.91 -3.20
C ILE A 149 11.60 -0.01 -3.89
N ASP A 150 11.92 -1.13 -3.25
CA ASP A 150 12.95 -2.09 -3.68
C ASP A 150 12.54 -3.54 -3.37
N GLY A 151 13.25 -4.55 -3.86
CA GLY A 151 12.84 -5.95 -3.68
C GLY A 151 11.63 -6.32 -4.55
N SER A 152 10.77 -7.24 -4.12
CA SER A 152 9.48 -7.53 -4.79
C SER A 152 8.32 -6.94 -4.00
N ASN A 153 7.42 -6.19 -4.62
CA ASN A 153 6.29 -5.58 -3.89
C ASN A 153 5.00 -5.68 -4.69
N SER A 154 3.89 -5.72 -3.98
CA SER A 154 2.57 -5.55 -4.56
C SER A 154 1.77 -4.62 -3.67
N ILE A 155 1.24 -3.56 -4.26
CA ILE A 155 0.31 -2.62 -3.63
C ILE A 155 -0.98 -2.73 -4.42
N ASP A 156 -2.01 -3.29 -3.78
CA ASP A 156 -3.32 -3.55 -4.35
C ASP A 156 -4.36 -2.76 -3.57
N ALA A 157 -4.99 -1.77 -4.21
CA ALA A 157 -5.95 -0.90 -3.56
C ALA A 157 -7.34 -1.57 -3.47
N GLY A 158 -7.77 -2.28 -4.51
CA GLY A 158 -8.95 -3.15 -4.44
C GLY A 158 -10.16 -2.50 -5.11
N LYS A 159 -11.27 -2.31 -4.40
CA LYS A 159 -12.47 -1.66 -4.96
C LYS A 159 -12.64 -0.27 -4.39
N GLY A 160 -12.82 0.74 -5.23
CA GLY A 160 -12.98 2.12 -4.80
C GLY A 160 -12.31 3.04 -5.81
N ASP A 161 -12.53 4.34 -5.67
CA ASP A 161 -11.71 5.32 -6.37
C ASP A 161 -10.44 5.57 -5.53
N ASP A 162 -9.34 4.87 -5.85
CA ASP A 162 -8.17 4.76 -4.97
C ASP A 162 -7.02 5.69 -5.35
N VAL A 163 -6.12 5.94 -4.39
CA VAL A 163 -4.92 6.77 -4.60
C VAL A 163 -3.65 6.07 -4.13
N ILE A 164 -2.76 5.74 -5.07
CA ILE A 164 -1.42 5.23 -4.77
C ILE A 164 -0.37 6.28 -5.14
N THR A 165 0.35 6.79 -4.13
CA THR A 165 1.39 7.81 -4.29
C THR A 165 2.74 7.31 -3.83
N VAL A 166 3.72 7.31 -4.74
CA VAL A 166 5.13 7.04 -4.46
C VAL A 166 5.94 8.30 -4.76
N THR A 167 6.39 8.99 -3.70
CA THR A 167 7.06 10.31 -3.84
C THR A 167 8.56 10.20 -4.09
N ASN A 168 9.10 8.98 -4.17
CA ASN A 168 10.51 8.69 -4.37
C ASN A 168 10.67 7.64 -5.48
N GLN A 169 11.85 7.04 -5.59
CA GLN A 169 12.18 6.09 -6.65
C GLN A 169 11.66 4.68 -6.37
N ILE A 170 11.12 4.05 -7.40
CA ILE A 170 10.89 2.60 -7.47
C ILE A 170 12.05 1.99 -8.25
N THR A 171 13.00 1.39 -7.54
CA THR A 171 14.22 0.78 -8.11
C THR A 171 14.16 -0.76 -8.19
N SER A 172 13.11 -1.32 -7.56
CA SER A 172 12.70 -2.73 -7.57
C SER A 172 12.63 -3.33 -8.97
N ARG A 173 12.71 -4.67 -9.03
CA ARG A 173 12.53 -5.48 -10.25
C ARG A 173 11.25 -6.31 -10.31
N ASN A 174 10.31 -6.05 -9.42
CA ASN A 174 9.04 -6.76 -9.36
C ASN A 174 8.07 -6.01 -8.45
N THR A 175 7.73 -4.78 -8.82
CA THR A 175 6.74 -3.95 -8.12
C THR A 175 5.48 -3.83 -8.96
N GLN A 176 4.35 -4.24 -8.40
CA GLN A 176 3.02 -4.06 -8.96
C GLN A 176 2.30 -2.95 -8.20
N LEU A 177 1.81 -1.94 -8.90
CA LEU A 177 0.83 -0.99 -8.37
C LEU A 177 -0.50 -1.30 -9.05
N ILE A 178 -1.53 -1.65 -8.27
CA ILE A 178 -2.82 -2.13 -8.77
C ILE A 178 -3.91 -1.27 -8.13
N GLY A 179 -4.76 -0.70 -8.97
CA GLY A 179 -5.92 0.09 -8.56
C GLY A 179 -7.07 -0.84 -8.24
N GLY A 180 -7.65 -1.46 -9.27
CA GLY A 180 -8.63 -2.53 -9.15
C GLY A 180 -9.96 -2.14 -9.78
N GLU A 181 -11.03 -2.06 -8.99
CA GLU A 181 -12.33 -1.59 -9.45
C GLU A 181 -12.57 -0.12 -9.05
N GLY A 182 -12.63 0.81 -9.99
CA GLY A 182 -12.95 2.21 -9.73
C GLY A 182 -12.08 3.15 -10.56
N ASN A 183 -12.15 4.45 -10.32
CA ASN A 183 -11.33 5.43 -11.04
C ASN A 183 -10.08 5.75 -10.24
N ASP A 184 -9.01 5.02 -10.51
CA ASP A 184 -7.83 5.02 -9.67
C ASP A 184 -6.79 6.05 -10.11
N THR A 185 -6.06 6.57 -9.14
CA THR A 185 -5.01 7.56 -9.36
C THR A 185 -3.66 7.08 -8.83
N PHE A 186 -2.70 6.94 -9.73
CA PHE A 186 -1.31 6.65 -9.40
C PHE A 186 -0.46 7.92 -9.52
N THR A 187 0.49 8.11 -8.62
CA THR A 187 1.51 9.15 -8.72
C THR A 187 2.88 8.57 -8.48
N VAL A 188 3.77 8.68 -9.47
CA VAL A 188 5.15 8.17 -9.38
C VAL A 188 6.16 9.23 -9.82
N GLN A 189 7.32 9.24 -9.16
CA GLN A 189 8.45 10.09 -9.56
C GLN A 189 9.35 9.39 -10.58
N TYR A 190 9.88 8.23 -10.21
CA TYR A 190 10.70 7.39 -11.07
C TYR A 190 10.31 5.94 -10.87
N PHE A 191 9.96 5.27 -11.96
CA PHE A 191 9.68 3.85 -12.02
C PHE A 191 10.67 3.19 -12.96
N ARG A 192 11.55 2.34 -12.41
CA ARG A 192 12.52 1.59 -13.20
C ARG A 192 11.81 0.65 -14.19
N GLY A 193 12.24 0.68 -15.44
CA GLY A 193 11.87 -0.32 -16.43
C GLY A 193 12.71 -1.59 -16.33
N ASP A 194 12.05 -2.75 -16.19
CA ASP A 194 12.70 -4.08 -16.11
C ASP A 194 11.78 -5.28 -16.39
N ASN A 195 10.59 -5.05 -16.96
CA ASN A 195 9.61 -6.03 -17.48
C ASN A 195 8.66 -6.62 -16.46
N ASN A 196 9.05 -6.55 -15.20
CA ASN A 196 8.31 -7.16 -14.12
C ASN A 196 7.64 -6.11 -13.26
N ASN A 197 8.00 -4.84 -13.43
CA ASN A 197 7.27 -3.72 -12.86
C ASN A 197 6.03 -3.40 -13.69
N ALA A 198 4.91 -3.13 -13.02
CA ALA A 198 3.69 -2.69 -13.69
C ALA A 198 2.87 -1.70 -12.87
N VAL A 199 2.08 -0.90 -13.58
CA VAL A 199 0.94 -0.15 -13.07
C VAL A 199 -0.29 -0.69 -13.79
N SER A 200 -1.28 -1.14 -13.02
CA SER A 200 -2.54 -1.68 -13.53
C SER A 200 -3.69 -0.84 -12.95
N GLY A 201 -4.42 -0.13 -13.81
CA GLY A 201 -5.63 0.60 -13.38
C GLY A 201 -6.73 -0.38 -13.02
N GLY A 202 -7.10 -1.24 -13.97
CA GLY A 202 -8.15 -2.24 -13.79
C GLY A 202 -9.42 -1.82 -14.49
N THR A 203 -10.56 -1.88 -13.81
CA THR A 203 -11.84 -1.41 -14.37
C THR A 203 -12.13 0.01 -13.88
N GLY A 204 -12.67 0.87 -14.74
CA GLY A 204 -12.97 2.27 -14.39
C GLY A 204 -12.29 3.26 -15.32
N THR A 205 -11.85 4.42 -14.86
CA THR A 205 -11.06 5.36 -15.66
C THR A 205 -9.85 5.80 -14.88
N ASP A 206 -8.70 5.27 -15.26
CA ASP A 206 -7.52 5.28 -14.41
C ASP A 206 -6.46 6.27 -14.89
N THR A 207 -5.86 6.99 -13.93
CA THR A 207 -4.91 8.07 -14.19
C THR A 207 -3.53 7.77 -13.60
N LEU A 208 -2.51 7.72 -14.45
CA LEU A 208 -1.10 7.72 -14.04
C LEU A 208 -0.48 9.12 -14.13
N ASN A 209 -0.14 9.69 -12.98
CA ASN A 209 0.62 10.93 -12.87
C ASN A 209 2.13 10.64 -12.77
N ILE A 210 2.89 11.20 -13.71
CA ILE A 210 4.35 11.12 -13.74
C ILE A 210 4.91 12.48 -13.33
N THR A 211 5.64 12.51 -12.22
CA THR A 211 6.17 13.76 -11.63
C THR A 211 7.68 13.92 -11.80
N GLY A 212 8.40 12.84 -12.14
CA GLY A 212 9.84 12.86 -12.38
C GLY A 212 10.21 12.56 -13.83
N ASN A 213 11.47 12.20 -14.03
CA ASN A 213 12.10 12.07 -15.34
C ASN A 213 12.69 10.66 -15.52
N ASN A 214 13.09 10.34 -16.73
CA ASN A 214 13.73 9.10 -17.17
C ASN A 214 12.88 7.84 -16.97
N ASN A 215 11.56 8.01 -16.91
CA ASN A 215 10.64 6.89 -16.87
C ASN A 215 10.51 6.24 -18.25
N GLN A 216 10.40 4.92 -18.27
CA GLN A 216 10.23 4.12 -19.47
C GLN A 216 9.00 3.22 -19.30
N PHE A 217 7.85 3.68 -19.77
CA PHE A 217 6.58 2.95 -19.70
C PHE A 217 6.18 2.36 -21.05
N ILE A 218 5.49 1.23 -21.02
CA ILE A 218 4.94 0.60 -22.21
C ILE A 218 3.48 0.20 -22.04
N LEU A 219 2.64 0.55 -23.01
CA LEU A 219 1.33 -0.08 -23.21
C LEU A 219 1.52 -1.33 -24.06
N GLY A 220 1.53 -2.49 -23.41
CA GLY A 220 1.89 -3.78 -24.01
C GLY A 220 2.98 -4.49 -23.20
N TYR A 221 3.81 -5.27 -23.88
CA TYR A 221 4.88 -6.06 -23.23
C TYR A 221 6.21 -5.92 -23.98
N SER A 222 7.26 -5.44 -23.31
CA SER A 222 8.61 -5.37 -23.89
C SER A 222 9.72 -5.37 -22.86
N ARG A 223 10.92 -5.80 -23.28
CA ARG A 223 12.10 -5.86 -22.42
C ARG A 223 12.68 -4.48 -22.09
N GLY A 224 13.01 -4.21 -20.83
CA GLY A 224 13.51 -2.95 -20.27
C GLY A 224 12.46 -1.93 -19.84
N TRP A 225 11.16 -2.24 -19.82
CA TRP A 225 10.09 -1.24 -19.60
C TRP A 225 9.21 -1.58 -18.39
N THR A 226 8.52 -0.58 -17.85
CA THR A 226 7.43 -0.75 -16.88
C THR A 226 6.12 -0.89 -17.65
N ASN A 227 5.37 -1.96 -17.41
CA ASN A 227 4.11 -2.21 -18.12
C ASN A 227 2.99 -1.32 -17.58
N LEU A 228 2.15 -0.81 -18.47
CA LEU A 228 0.90 -0.13 -18.16
C LEU A 228 -0.24 -0.98 -18.69
N TRP A 229 -1.18 -1.33 -17.81
CA TRP A 229 -2.38 -2.09 -18.15
C TRP A 229 -3.61 -1.31 -17.72
N SER A 230 -4.59 -1.18 -18.62
CA SER A 230 -5.85 -0.51 -18.35
C SER A 230 -5.66 0.86 -17.69
N ILE A 231 -4.77 1.68 -18.27
CA ILE A 231 -4.57 3.09 -17.89
C ILE A 231 -5.14 3.95 -19.01
N GLU A 232 -6.11 4.80 -18.68
CA GLU A 232 -6.78 5.65 -19.66
C GLU A 232 -6.16 7.04 -19.74
N GLU A 233 -5.55 7.54 -18.67
CA GLU A 233 -4.96 8.86 -18.64
C GLU A 233 -3.51 8.84 -18.14
N ILE A 234 -2.58 9.39 -18.92
CA ILE A 234 -1.20 9.62 -18.48
C ILE A 234 -0.96 11.13 -18.43
N VAL A 235 -0.58 11.63 -17.25
CA VAL A 235 -0.36 13.05 -17.00
C VAL A 235 1.08 13.32 -16.61
N PHE A 236 1.79 14.13 -17.38
CA PHE A 236 3.13 14.61 -17.03
C PHE A 236 3.02 15.92 -16.22
N LYS A 237 3.34 15.84 -14.92
CA LYS A 237 3.26 16.97 -13.98
C LYS A 237 4.65 17.51 -13.66
N GLY A 238 5.04 18.62 -14.29
CA GLY A 238 6.27 19.34 -13.96
C GLY A 238 7.58 18.66 -14.37
N THR A 239 7.52 17.69 -15.29
CA THR A 239 8.69 16.93 -15.76
C THR A 239 9.52 17.75 -16.73
N SER A 240 10.80 17.99 -16.45
CA SER A 240 11.71 18.73 -17.33
C SER A 240 12.70 17.86 -18.12
N GLY A 241 12.73 16.56 -17.84
CA GLY A 241 13.58 15.58 -18.50
C GLY A 241 12.78 14.57 -19.34
N ASN A 242 13.49 13.64 -19.96
CA ASN A 242 12.90 12.70 -20.91
C ASN A 242 12.05 11.66 -20.17
N ASN A 243 10.79 11.50 -20.54
CA ASN A 243 9.99 10.33 -20.22
C ASN A 243 9.57 9.68 -21.54
N THR A 244 9.63 8.36 -21.62
CA THR A 244 9.29 7.63 -22.83
C THR A 244 8.07 6.77 -22.58
N ILE A 245 7.03 6.95 -23.40
CA ILE A 245 5.88 6.05 -23.50
C ILE A 245 6.00 5.31 -24.82
N ARG A 246 6.12 3.98 -24.76
CA ARG A 246 6.04 3.10 -25.91
C ARG A 246 4.64 2.49 -25.99
N ILE A 247 4.11 2.38 -27.21
CA ILE A 247 2.85 1.70 -27.49
C ILE A 247 3.20 0.49 -28.36
N ASP A 248 3.02 -0.71 -27.84
CA ASP A 248 3.35 -1.98 -28.53
C ASP A 248 2.14 -2.94 -28.47
N THR A 249 0.96 -2.37 -28.62
CA THR A 249 -0.29 -3.10 -28.76
C THR A 249 -0.79 -2.99 -30.20
N LYS A 250 -1.45 -4.04 -30.68
CA LYS A 250 -2.10 -4.07 -32.01
C LYS A 250 -3.28 -3.10 -32.10
N SER A 251 -3.90 -2.78 -30.96
CA SER A 251 -4.93 -1.75 -30.84
C SER A 251 -4.89 -1.11 -29.45
N LEU A 252 -4.92 0.22 -29.40
CA LEU A 252 -5.08 0.98 -28.14
C LEU A 252 -6.44 0.74 -27.45
N THR A 253 -7.39 0.10 -28.14
CA THR A 253 -8.79 -0.03 -27.71
C THR A 253 -9.20 -1.45 -27.32
N GLU A 254 -8.26 -2.41 -27.30
CA GLU A 254 -8.54 -3.78 -26.82
C GLU A 254 -8.83 -3.80 -25.30
N ASP A 255 -8.40 -2.76 -24.57
CA ASP A 255 -8.82 -2.45 -23.19
C ASP A 255 -10.23 -1.80 -23.18
N ASN A 256 -11.27 -2.63 -23.37
CA ASN A 256 -12.68 -2.27 -23.13
C ASN A 256 -13.25 -1.08 -23.92
N ASN A 257 -12.83 -0.84 -25.17
CA ASN A 257 -13.26 0.31 -25.99
C ASN A 257 -12.94 1.70 -25.39
N LYS A 258 -12.03 1.79 -24.43
CA LYS A 258 -11.63 3.07 -23.84
C LYS A 258 -10.57 3.76 -24.72
N SER A 259 -10.43 5.07 -24.55
CA SER A 259 -9.42 5.89 -25.24
C SER A 259 -8.26 6.21 -24.30
N LEU A 260 -7.03 6.21 -24.82
CA LEU A 260 -5.85 6.70 -24.10
C LEU A 260 -5.69 8.21 -24.30
N TYR A 261 -5.66 8.95 -23.19
CA TYR A 261 -5.38 10.37 -23.15
C TYR A 261 -4.00 10.63 -22.57
N ILE A 262 -3.16 11.36 -23.31
CA ILE A 262 -1.85 11.81 -22.83
C ILE A 262 -1.90 13.32 -22.66
N LYS A 263 -1.72 13.79 -21.43
CA LYS A 263 -1.71 15.22 -21.07
C LYS A 263 -0.33 15.66 -20.61
N THR A 264 0.08 16.84 -21.06
CA THR A 264 1.32 17.48 -20.61
C THR A 264 1.13 18.99 -20.58
N ASN A 265 1.86 19.65 -19.67
CA ASN A 265 1.93 21.11 -19.60
C ASN A 265 3.08 21.68 -20.47
N LEU A 266 3.78 20.83 -21.23
CA LEU A 266 4.93 21.15 -22.09
C LEU A 266 4.69 20.66 -23.53
N GLN A 267 5.44 21.17 -24.52
CA GLN A 267 5.32 20.69 -25.91
C GLN A 267 5.73 19.21 -26.02
N VAL A 268 4.83 18.36 -26.53
CA VAL A 268 5.14 16.96 -26.88
C VAL A 268 5.95 16.95 -28.17
N GLN A 269 7.16 16.39 -28.15
CA GLN A 269 7.80 15.89 -29.38
C GLN A 269 7.39 14.43 -29.56
N ILE A 270 6.51 14.18 -30.53
CA ILE A 270 6.23 12.83 -31.03
C ILE A 270 7.33 12.52 -32.05
N LEU A 271 8.23 11.60 -31.71
CA LEU A 271 9.28 11.08 -32.59
C LEU A 271 8.89 9.71 -33.14
#